data_AF-A0A1C6UYL2-F1
#
_entry.id   AF-A0A1C6UYL2-F1
#
_cell.length_a   1.000
_cell.length_b   1.000
_cell.length_c   1.000
_cell.angle_alpha   90.00
_cell.angle_beta   90.00
_cell.angle_gamma   90.00
#
_symmetry.space_group_name_H-M   'P 1'
#
loop_
_entity.id
_entity.type
_entity.pdbx_description
1 polymer ?
#
loop_
_entity_poly.entity_id
_entity_poly.type
_entity_poly.pdbx_seq_one_letter_code
_entity_poly.pdbx_strand_id
1 'polypeptide(L)'
;MLDRADVSEQVRAAVAHALTRRDPLSSYVESLVGRYATERERRSGPPLVPASVADAHRRWTLHLSYLADDLQAAREQAVVYTEGLMILRPELPGDAALLSRADAWNQVEPLFCGLPGPDGEVCADVTGHPGFHSAAGLGGLCWGHGDTPTTS
;
A
#
# COMPACT_ATOMS: atom_id res chain seq x y z
N MET A 1 21.03 -20.39 22.80
CA MET A 1 19.94 -19.57 23.37
C MET A 1 20.43 -18.13 23.33
N LEU A 2 20.28 -17.48 22.18
CA LEU A 2 20.78 -16.13 21.92
C LEU A 2 19.61 -15.15 21.90
N ASP A 3 19.77 -14.19 22.79
CA ASP A 3 19.15 -12.89 22.96
C ASP A 3 18.05 -12.44 21.99
N ARG A 4 16.79 -12.53 22.47
CA ARG A 4 15.60 -11.95 21.83
C ARG A 4 15.42 -10.47 22.20
N ALA A 5 16.28 -9.89 23.05
CA ALA A 5 16.14 -8.52 23.53
C ALA A 5 16.89 -7.48 22.66
N ASP A 6 17.92 -7.89 21.91
CA ASP A 6 18.76 -6.97 21.13
C ASP A 6 18.08 -6.40 19.86
N VAL A 7 17.21 -7.17 19.20
CA VAL A 7 16.54 -6.73 17.96
C VAL A 7 15.53 -5.62 18.24
N SER A 8 14.83 -5.68 19.38
CA SER A 8 13.89 -4.62 19.79
C SER A 8 14.60 -3.33 20.18
N GLU A 9 15.80 -3.40 20.76
CA GLU A 9 16.61 -2.23 21.11
C GLU A 9 17.04 -1.46 19.86
N GLN A 10 17.57 -2.18 18.86
CA GLN A 10 18.02 -1.61 17.59
C GLN A 10 16.86 -1.01 16.78
N VAL A 11 15.71 -1.68 16.73
CA VAL A 11 14.51 -1.15 16.06
C VAL A 11 14.01 0.11 16.78
N ARG A 12 13.97 0.10 18.12
CA ARG A 12 13.53 1.26 18.91
C ARG A 12 14.49 2.44 18.76
N ALA A 13 15.80 2.19 18.69
CA ALA A 13 16.82 3.21 18.43
C ALA A 13 16.72 3.78 17.01
N ALA A 14 16.47 2.95 15.99
CA ALA A 14 16.28 3.40 14.62
C ALA A 14 15.03 4.28 14.46
N VAL A 15 13.92 3.91 15.10
CA VAL A 15 12.68 4.70 15.14
C VAL A 15 12.90 6.02 15.88
N ALA A 16 13.54 6.00 17.06
CA ALA A 16 13.84 7.22 17.82
C ALA A 16 14.78 8.18 17.05
N HIS A 17 15.76 7.65 16.31
CA HIS A 17 16.66 8.42 15.47
C HIS A 17 15.94 9.04 14.26
N ALA A 18 15.04 8.29 13.62
CA ALA A 18 14.21 8.80 12.53
C ALA A 18 13.27 9.93 13.00
N LEU A 19 12.72 9.83 14.22
CA LEU A 19 11.80 10.81 14.79
C LEU A 19 12.49 12.07 15.35
N THR A 20 13.76 11.99 15.77
CA THR A 20 14.53 13.14 16.27
C THR A 20 15.06 14.05 15.16
N ARG A 21 15.11 13.56 13.92
CA ARG A 21 15.29 14.39 12.73
C ARG A 21 13.96 15.09 12.43
N ARG A 22 13.59 16.11 13.21
CA ARG A 22 12.38 16.92 13.00
C ARG A 22 12.72 18.16 12.16
N ASP A 23 12.85 17.91 10.86
CA ASP A 23 12.86 18.89 9.75
C ASP A 23 12.78 18.25 8.31
N PRO A 24 13.03 16.95 8.07
CA PRO A 24 12.93 16.36 6.74
C PRO A 24 11.50 15.97 6.36
N LEU A 25 10.55 15.87 7.31
CA LEU A 25 9.15 15.52 7.00
C LEU A 25 8.48 16.57 6.09
N SER A 26 8.79 17.86 6.28
CA SER A 26 8.24 18.91 5.40
C SER A 26 8.80 18.79 3.97
N SER A 27 10.12 18.64 3.84
CA SER A 27 10.75 18.45 2.51
C SER A 27 10.38 17.12 1.86
N TYR A 28 10.11 16.10 2.67
CA TYR A 28 9.70 14.78 2.22
C TYR A 28 8.26 14.80 1.71
N VAL A 29 7.35 15.46 2.45
CA VAL A 29 5.97 15.68 2.00
C VAL A 29 5.94 16.53 0.73
N GLU A 30 6.73 17.62 0.66
CA GLU A 30 6.85 18.43 -0.56
C GLU A 30 7.43 17.63 -1.74
N SER A 31 8.45 16.79 -1.48
CA SER A 31 9.00 15.90 -2.49
C SER A 31 8.01 14.81 -2.92
N LEU A 32 7.15 14.33 -2.02
CA LEU A 32 6.12 13.35 -2.33
C LEU A 32 5.06 13.99 -3.24
N VAL A 33 4.57 15.17 -2.86
CA VAL A 33 3.63 15.97 -3.66
C VAL A 33 4.19 16.29 -5.04
N GLY A 34 5.48 16.66 -5.13
CA GLY A 34 6.17 16.90 -6.40
C GLY A 34 6.30 15.66 -7.29
N ARG A 35 6.53 14.48 -6.69
CA ARG A 35 6.58 13.20 -7.43
C ARG A 35 5.19 12.80 -7.95
N TYR A 36 4.16 12.90 -7.11
CA TYR A 36 2.78 12.62 -7.53
C TYR A 36 2.33 13.55 -8.67
N ALA A 37 2.67 14.84 -8.61
CA ALA A 37 2.36 15.79 -9.67
C ALA A 37 3.10 15.47 -10.99
N THR A 38 4.39 15.13 -10.92
CA THR A 38 5.20 14.82 -12.11
C THR A 38 4.89 13.47 -12.74
N GLU A 39 4.45 12.49 -11.94
CA GLU A 39 4.04 11.17 -12.43
C GLU A 39 2.69 11.22 -13.14
N ARG A 40 1.75 12.05 -12.65
CA ARG A 40 0.51 12.41 -13.37
C ARG A 40 0.80 13.07 -14.72
N GLU A 41 1.80 13.95 -14.77
CA GLU A 41 2.20 14.64 -16.00
C GLU A 41 2.85 13.70 -17.01
N ARG A 42 3.65 12.72 -16.54
CA ARG A 42 4.22 11.65 -17.40
C ARG A 42 3.17 10.68 -17.95
N ARG A 43 2.14 10.33 -17.16
CA ARG A 43 1.02 9.48 -17.62
C ARG A 43 0.14 10.16 -18.69
N SER A 44 0.26 11.48 -18.85
CA SER A 44 -0.42 12.26 -19.89
C SER A 44 0.32 12.27 -21.24
N GLY A 45 1.48 11.60 -21.35
CA GLY A 45 2.23 11.46 -22.60
C GLY A 45 1.62 10.44 -23.57
N PRO A 46 1.92 10.52 -24.88
CA PRO A 46 1.35 9.63 -25.88
C PRO A 46 1.70 8.16 -25.58
N PRO A 47 0.77 7.21 -25.84
CA PRO A 47 0.91 5.83 -25.43
C PRO A 47 2.09 5.17 -26.15
N LEU A 48 3.13 4.80 -25.40
CA LEU A 48 4.20 3.95 -25.89
C LEU A 48 3.68 2.51 -26.05
N VAL A 49 3.81 2.00 -27.26
CA VAL A 49 3.47 0.63 -27.66
C VAL A 49 4.15 -0.38 -26.72
N PRO A 50 3.46 -1.44 -26.23
CA PRO A 50 4.08 -2.41 -25.34
C PRO A 50 5.03 -3.30 -26.15
N ALA A 51 6.33 -3.11 -25.94
CA ALA A 51 7.33 -4.08 -26.37
C ALA A 51 7.23 -5.31 -25.45
N SER A 52 6.64 -6.39 -25.96
CA SER A 52 6.85 -7.71 -25.40
C SER A 52 8.23 -8.23 -25.84
N VAL A 53 8.92 -8.92 -24.92
CA VAL A 53 9.84 -10.07 -25.11
C VAL A 53 10.82 -10.12 -23.92
N ALA A 54 10.49 -11.02 -22.99
CA ALA A 54 11.38 -11.88 -22.21
C ALA A 54 12.72 -11.31 -21.69
N ASP A 55 12.73 -10.85 -20.43
CA ASP A 55 13.48 -11.56 -19.37
C ASP A 55 12.95 -11.16 -17.97
N ALA A 56 13.23 -12.05 -17.03
CA ALA A 56 12.79 -12.17 -15.67
C ALA A 56 13.06 -10.96 -14.75
N HIS A 57 12.08 -10.07 -14.61
CA HIS A 57 11.83 -9.49 -13.29
C HIS A 57 11.30 -10.62 -12.41
N ARG A 58 12.20 -11.37 -11.79
CA ARG A 58 11.83 -12.29 -10.70
C ARG A 58 11.04 -11.46 -9.70
N ARG A 59 9.75 -11.76 -9.57
CA ARG A 59 8.91 -11.16 -8.53
C ARG A 59 9.27 -11.85 -7.24
N TRP A 60 9.77 -11.07 -6.30
CA TRP A 60 10.08 -11.51 -4.94
C TRP A 60 9.01 -10.95 -4.03
N THR A 61 8.46 -11.80 -3.16
CA THR A 61 7.50 -11.39 -2.14
C THR A 61 8.17 -11.41 -0.78
N LEU A 62 7.96 -10.37 0.00
CA LEU A 62 8.33 -10.33 1.41
C LEU A 62 7.07 -10.61 2.23
N HIS A 63 7.10 -11.66 3.05
CA HIS A 63 6.01 -11.98 3.96
C HIS A 63 6.35 -11.47 5.36
N LEU A 64 5.45 -10.68 5.94
CA LEU A 64 5.55 -10.20 7.32
C LEU A 64 4.52 -10.96 8.17
N SER A 65 4.96 -11.55 9.28
CA SER A 65 4.08 -12.27 10.20
C SER A 65 4.00 -11.54 11.54
N TYR A 66 2.79 -11.41 12.05
CA TYR A 66 2.48 -10.77 13.33
C TYR A 66 1.32 -11.52 14.00
N LEU A 67 1.13 -11.24 15.30
CA LEU A 67 0.01 -11.80 16.06
C LEU A 67 -1.18 -10.85 16.01
N ALA A 68 -2.37 -11.42 15.94
CA ALA A 68 -3.65 -10.73 16.05
C ALA A 68 -4.65 -11.68 16.72
N ASP A 69 -5.63 -11.12 17.42
CA ASP A 69 -6.61 -11.89 18.18
C ASP A 69 -7.61 -12.63 17.26
N ASP A 70 -7.97 -12.00 16.14
CA ASP A 70 -8.85 -12.55 15.11
C ASP A 70 -8.52 -12.02 13.71
N LEU A 71 -9.28 -12.44 12.69
CA LEU A 71 -9.07 -12.04 11.30
C LEU A 71 -9.35 -10.56 11.04
N GLN A 72 -10.31 -9.97 11.76
CA GLN A 72 -10.66 -8.56 11.59
C GLN A 72 -9.54 -7.67 12.13
N ALA A 73 -9.08 -7.95 13.36
CA ALA A 73 -7.92 -7.29 13.95
C ALA A 73 -6.67 -7.50 13.09
N ALA A 74 -6.49 -8.71 12.52
CA ALA A 74 -5.39 -8.97 11.61
C ALA A 74 -5.44 -8.05 10.38
N ARG A 75 -6.60 -7.88 9.74
CA ARG A 75 -6.78 -7.00 8.58
C ARG A 75 -6.51 -5.53 8.91
N GLU A 76 -7.12 -5.03 9.98
CA GLU A 76 -6.94 -3.64 10.42
C GLU A 76 -5.46 -3.31 10.66
N GLN A 77 -4.75 -4.20 11.35
CA GLN A 77 -3.32 -4.04 11.60
C GLN A 77 -2.47 -4.17 10.33
N ALA A 78 -2.87 -5.03 9.39
CA ALA A 78 -2.20 -5.17 8.09
C ALA A 78 -2.29 -3.89 7.25
N VAL A 79 -3.45 -3.22 7.26
CA VAL A 79 -3.67 -1.95 6.58
C VAL A 79 -2.71 -0.91 7.13
N VAL A 80 -2.67 -0.74 8.46
CA VAL A 80 -1.76 0.21 9.12
C VAL A 80 -0.30 -0.07 8.78
N TYR A 81 0.12 -1.33 8.77
CA TYR A 81 1.48 -1.70 8.37
C TYR A 81 1.78 -1.40 6.92
N THR A 82 0.83 -1.67 6.02
CA THR A 82 1.02 -1.40 4.60
C THR A 82 1.08 0.10 4.32
N GLU A 83 0.18 0.88 4.90
CA GLU A 83 0.19 2.34 4.80
C GLU A 83 1.49 2.93 5.35
N GLY A 84 1.92 2.47 6.54
CA GLY A 84 3.19 2.87 7.13
C GLY A 84 4.38 2.55 6.22
N LEU A 85 4.39 1.36 5.60
CA LEU A 85 5.43 0.98 4.65
C LEU A 85 5.40 1.82 3.38
N MET A 86 4.23 2.12 2.83
CA MET A 86 4.10 3.01 1.66
C MET A 86 4.59 4.43 1.95
N ILE A 87 4.28 4.96 3.15
CA ILE A 87 4.78 6.27 3.58
C ILE A 87 6.31 6.26 3.67
N LEU A 88 6.90 5.21 4.24
CA LEU A 88 8.35 5.11 4.40
C LEU A 88 9.08 4.78 3.09
N ARG A 89 8.42 4.03 2.21
CA ARG A 89 8.97 3.47 0.96
C ARG A 89 7.95 3.64 -0.17
N PRO A 90 7.87 4.82 -0.79
CA PRO A 90 6.86 5.14 -1.81
C PRO A 90 7.06 4.37 -3.12
N GLU A 91 8.19 3.65 -3.25
CA GLU A 91 8.41 2.73 -4.38
C GLU A 91 7.58 1.43 -4.25
N LEU A 92 6.99 1.16 -3.09
CA LEU A 92 6.18 -0.03 -2.86
C LEU A 92 4.73 0.21 -3.30
N PRO A 93 4.20 -0.57 -4.27
CA PRO A 93 2.80 -0.50 -4.66
C PRO A 93 1.92 -1.08 -3.55
N GLY A 94 1.03 -0.26 -2.96
CA GLY A 94 0.11 -0.68 -1.89
C GLY A 94 -1.03 -1.57 -2.34
N ASP A 95 -1.48 -1.39 -3.58
CA ASP A 95 -2.52 -2.18 -4.23
C ASP A 95 -2.15 -3.67 -4.36
N ALA A 96 -0.86 -4.00 -4.27
CA ALA A 96 -0.36 -5.37 -4.32
C ALA A 96 -0.27 -6.07 -2.94
N ALA A 97 -0.71 -5.42 -1.85
CA ALA A 97 -0.59 -5.98 -0.52
C ALA A 97 -1.61 -7.12 -0.28
N LEU A 98 -1.08 -8.27 0.12
CA LEU A 98 -1.85 -9.49 0.34
C LEU A 98 -1.75 -9.93 1.81
N LEU A 99 -2.87 -10.39 2.35
CA LEU A 99 -2.97 -10.98 3.68
C LEU A 99 -3.26 -12.48 3.56
N SER A 100 -2.59 -13.28 4.37
CA SER A 100 -2.90 -14.68 4.58
C SER A 100 -2.74 -15.03 6.06
N ARG A 101 -3.36 -16.13 6.49
CA ARG A 101 -2.92 -16.76 7.75
C ARG A 101 -1.50 -17.31 7.58
N ALA A 102 -0.73 -17.29 8.67
CA ALA A 102 0.66 -17.74 8.65
C ALA A 102 0.82 -19.24 8.32
N ASP A 103 -0.19 -20.06 8.65
CA ASP A 103 -0.23 -21.50 8.37
C ASP A 103 -0.86 -21.83 7.00
N ALA A 104 -1.39 -20.84 6.28
CA ALA A 104 -2.07 -20.99 5.00
C ALA A 104 -1.65 -19.91 4.00
N TRP A 105 -0.35 -19.76 3.78
CA TRP A 105 0.27 -18.80 2.86
C TRP A 105 -0.24 -18.82 1.41
N ASN A 106 -0.84 -19.94 0.96
CA ASN A 106 -1.43 -20.07 -0.37
C ASN A 106 -2.87 -19.54 -0.43
N GLN A 107 -3.47 -19.19 0.71
CA GLN A 107 -4.79 -18.59 0.84
C GLN A 107 -4.61 -17.10 1.14
N VAL A 108 -4.29 -16.34 0.08
CA VAL A 108 -4.07 -14.90 0.14
C VAL A 108 -5.32 -14.14 -0.29
N GLU A 109 -5.56 -13.02 0.36
CA GLU A 109 -6.61 -12.08 0.03
C GLU A 109 -6.03 -10.67 -0.12
N PRO A 110 -6.50 -9.87 -1.07
CA PRO A 110 -6.05 -8.48 -1.20
C PRO A 110 -6.50 -7.66 0.00
N LEU A 111 -5.63 -6.79 0.50
CA LEU A 111 -5.97 -5.85 1.58
C LEU A 111 -6.75 -4.62 1.07
N PHE A 112 -6.44 -4.18 -0.14
CA PHE A 112 -7.06 -3.03 -0.78
C PHE A 112 -7.91 -3.47 -1.97
N CYS A 113 -8.93 -2.67 -2.28
CA CYS A 113 -9.90 -2.91 -3.32
C CYS A 113 -9.23 -3.13 -4.68
N GLY A 114 -8.29 -2.25 -5.05
CA GLY A 114 -7.52 -2.37 -6.29
C GLY A 114 -8.37 -2.32 -7.56
N LEU A 115 -9.66 -1.99 -7.47
CA LEU A 115 -10.52 -1.91 -8.64
C LEU A 115 -10.00 -0.80 -9.57
N PRO A 116 -9.76 -1.10 -10.86
CA PRO A 116 -9.24 -0.10 -11.78
C PRO A 116 -10.28 0.98 -12.05
N GLY A 117 -9.83 2.23 -12.02
CA GLY A 117 -10.57 3.42 -12.36
C GLY A 117 -10.16 4.03 -13.71
N PRO A 118 -10.69 5.21 -14.04
CA PRO A 118 -10.25 6.00 -15.19
C PRO A 118 -8.74 6.30 -15.12
N ASP A 119 -8.12 6.57 -16.26
CA ASP A 119 -6.72 7.02 -16.38
C ASP A 119 -5.68 6.09 -15.71
N GLY A 120 -6.03 4.82 -15.52
CA GLY A 120 -5.14 3.83 -14.89
C GLY A 120 -4.99 4.03 -13.38
N GLU A 121 -5.92 4.76 -12.75
CA GLU A 121 -6.04 4.83 -11.30
C GLU A 121 -6.51 3.48 -10.73
N VAL A 122 -6.18 3.21 -9.47
CA VAL A 122 -6.62 2.02 -8.74
C VAL A 122 -7.26 2.43 -7.42
N CYS A 123 -8.32 1.73 -7.04
CA CYS A 123 -9.01 2.04 -5.80
C CYS A 123 -8.12 1.73 -4.59
N ALA A 124 -7.91 2.75 -3.76
CA ALA A 124 -7.03 2.69 -2.59
C ALA A 124 -7.75 2.38 -1.28
N ASP A 125 -9.08 2.23 -1.31
CA ASP A 125 -9.87 1.82 -0.15
C ASP A 125 -9.66 0.33 0.19
N VAL A 126 -10.03 -0.06 1.41
CA VAL A 126 -9.94 -1.45 1.88
C VAL A 126 -10.84 -2.39 1.08
N THR A 127 -10.41 -3.63 0.88
CA THR A 127 -11.20 -4.63 0.14
C THR A 127 -12.60 -4.79 0.73
N GLY A 128 -13.63 -4.74 -0.14
CA GLY A 128 -15.03 -4.88 0.27
C GLY A 128 -15.65 -3.61 0.85
N HIS A 129 -14.99 -2.45 0.71
CA HIS A 129 -15.59 -1.17 1.12
C HIS A 129 -16.90 -0.90 0.35
N PRO A 130 -17.91 -0.30 1.03
CA PRO A 130 -19.13 0.16 0.36
C PRO A 130 -18.89 1.47 -0.40
N GLY A 131 -19.87 1.87 -1.21
CA GLY A 131 -19.88 3.18 -1.85
C GLY A 131 -18.96 3.32 -3.07
N PHE A 132 -18.51 4.56 -3.32
CA PHE A 132 -17.67 4.87 -4.48
C PHE A 132 -16.23 4.42 -4.26
N HIS A 133 -15.57 4.03 -5.35
CA HIS A 133 -14.14 3.77 -5.36
C HIS A 133 -13.40 5.10 -5.40
N SER A 134 -12.31 5.20 -4.63
CA SER A 134 -11.46 6.39 -4.60
C SER A 134 -10.00 6.06 -4.92
N ALA A 135 -9.33 6.94 -5.67
CA ALA A 135 -7.88 6.87 -5.88
C ALA A 135 -7.13 7.30 -4.61
N ALA A 136 -5.89 6.83 -4.46
CA ALA A 136 -5.04 7.25 -3.35
C ALA A 136 -4.77 8.76 -3.35
N GLY A 137 -4.65 9.34 -2.15
CA GLY A 137 -4.26 10.74 -1.96
C GLY A 137 -5.42 11.69 -1.61
N LEU A 138 -5.06 12.87 -1.10
CA LEU A 138 -6.04 13.90 -0.73
C LEU A 138 -6.78 14.42 -1.96
N GLY A 139 -8.11 14.27 -1.98
CA GLY A 139 -8.93 14.66 -3.13
C GLY A 139 -8.82 13.72 -4.33
N GLY A 140 -8.49 12.45 -4.09
CA GLY A 140 -8.46 11.41 -5.12
C GLY A 140 -9.74 11.37 -5.95
N LEU A 141 -9.60 11.01 -7.22
CA LEU A 141 -10.74 10.82 -8.11
C LEU A 141 -11.65 9.73 -7.54
N CYS A 142 -12.97 9.94 -7.62
CA CYS A 142 -13.96 8.96 -7.23
C CYS A 142 -14.70 8.40 -8.44
N TRP A 143 -14.98 7.10 -8.47
CA TRP A 143 -15.71 6.44 -9.57
C TRP A 143 -16.56 5.26 -9.08
N GLY A 144 -17.38 4.73 -10.00
CA GLY A 144 -18.30 3.63 -9.72
C GLY A 144 -19.73 4.10 -9.45
N HIS A 145 -20.64 3.15 -9.22
CA HIS A 145 -21.98 3.43 -8.69
C HIS A 145 -21.91 3.17 -7.19
N GLY A 146 -21.91 4.23 -6.38
CA GLY A 146 -22.15 4.08 -4.95
C GLY A 146 -23.46 3.33 -4.74
N ASP A 147 -23.40 2.26 -3.97
CA ASP A 147 -24.48 1.34 -3.56
C ASP A 147 -25.74 1.38 -4.43
N THR A 148 -25.89 0.45 -5.37
CA THR A 148 -27.25 0.05 -5.75
C THR A 148 -27.86 -0.65 -4.53
N PRO A 149 -28.96 -0.15 -3.94
CA PRO A 149 -29.61 -0.87 -2.86
C PRO A 149 -29.99 -2.26 -3.37
N THR A 150 -29.56 -3.30 -2.65
CA THR A 150 -30.00 -4.66 -2.87
C THR A 150 -31.51 -4.70 -2.57
N THR A 151 -32.34 -4.47 -3.58
CA THR A 151 -33.78 -4.75 -3.48
C THR A 151 -33.94 -6.25 -3.27
N SER A 152 -34.23 -6.64 -2.03
CA SER A 152 -34.84 -7.93 -1.68
C SER A 152 -36.30 -7.94 -2.08
#